data_AF-A0A1Y0D505-F1
#
_entry.id   AF-A0A1Y0D505-F1
#
_cell.length_a   1.000
_cell.length_b   1.000
_cell.length_c   1.000
_cell.angle_alpha   90.00
_cell.angle_beta   90.00
_cell.angle_gamma   90.00
#
_symmetry.space_group_name_H-M   'P 1'
#
loop_
_entity.id
_entity.type
_entity.pdbx_description
1 polymer ?
#
loop_
_entity_poly.entity_id
_entity_poly.type
_entity_poly.pdbx_seq_one_letter_code
_entity_poly.pdbx_strand_id
1 'polypeptide(L)'
;MAANHNEQAFLDILHLLTVDQLKPRFKSCPAAGTAPTRKAELISAIQVWLSGEGLTLVWNMLSPLEQAAVRISLYCSDGWFDERRFAAEFGTLPAWFTERYDYYRTPAEQYKLGWFFYPPGRYQTGQRIPDWLQERLKSLIAPVAVAELEASELPTPLPDYAVLLERDPETSSGWRHKDKHQVRSLFN
;
A
#
# COMPACT_ATOMS: atom_id res chain seq x y z
N MET A 1 13.18 12.93 -23.31
CA MET A 1 14.30 12.36 -22.53
C MET A 1 13.98 12.37 -21.03
N ALA A 2 12.86 11.78 -20.60
CA ALA A 2 12.43 11.76 -19.19
C ALA A 2 12.79 10.45 -18.45
N ALA A 3 13.08 9.37 -19.20
CA ALA A 3 13.32 8.04 -18.65
C ALA A 3 14.49 7.98 -17.64
N ASN A 4 15.53 8.80 -17.82
CA ASN A 4 16.74 8.73 -16.99
C ASN A 4 16.53 9.21 -15.55
N HIS A 5 15.59 10.14 -15.30
CA HIS A 5 15.39 10.67 -13.95
C HIS A 5 14.60 9.68 -13.07
N ASN A 6 13.52 9.12 -13.60
CA ASN A 6 12.68 8.16 -12.86
C ASN A 6 13.45 6.86 -12.59
N GLU A 7 14.28 6.44 -13.56
CA GLU A 7 15.15 5.27 -13.38
C GLU A 7 16.21 5.51 -12.29
N GLN A 8 16.85 6.67 -12.27
CA GLN A 8 17.82 7.01 -11.22
C GLN A 8 17.15 7.06 -9.84
N ALA A 9 15.95 7.65 -9.74
CA ALA A 9 15.19 7.66 -8.49
C ALA A 9 14.87 6.23 -7.99
N PHE A 10 14.56 5.31 -8.92
CA PHE A 10 14.37 3.90 -8.57
C PHE A 10 15.67 3.25 -8.05
N LEU A 11 16.81 3.53 -8.69
CA LEU A 11 18.10 3.05 -8.19
C LEU A 11 18.43 3.57 -6.79
N ASP A 12 18.15 4.85 -6.53
CA ASP A 12 18.36 5.44 -5.21
C ASP A 12 17.51 4.74 -4.15
N ILE A 13 16.26 4.39 -4.47
CA ILE A 13 15.38 3.59 -3.60
C ILE A 13 16.00 2.20 -3.33
N LEU A 14 16.52 1.52 -4.36
CA LEU A 14 17.20 0.23 -4.19
C LEU A 14 18.47 0.34 -3.33
N HIS A 15 19.19 1.46 -3.42
CA HIS A 15 20.35 1.73 -2.56
C HIS A 15 19.99 1.94 -1.09
N LEU A 16 18.75 2.36 -0.77
CA LEU A 16 18.28 2.45 0.62
C LEU A 16 18.00 1.07 1.25
N LEU A 17 17.74 0.04 0.44
CA LEU A 17 17.43 -1.30 0.91
C LEU A 17 18.68 -2.06 1.36
N THR A 18 18.54 -2.93 2.36
CA THR A 18 19.63 -3.79 2.82
C THR A 18 19.75 -5.05 1.93
N VAL A 19 20.89 -5.73 1.99
CA VAL A 19 21.07 -7.02 1.30
C VAL A 19 20.03 -8.03 1.76
N ASP A 20 19.67 -8.01 3.05
CA ASP A 20 18.66 -8.90 3.63
C ASP A 20 17.23 -8.57 3.19
N GLN A 21 16.98 -7.36 2.67
CA GLN A 21 15.72 -7.00 2.02
C GLN A 21 15.72 -7.26 0.52
N LEU A 22 16.89 -7.26 -0.13
CA LEU A 22 17.02 -7.48 -1.58
C LEU A 22 17.07 -8.97 -1.94
N LYS A 23 17.77 -9.79 -1.13
CA LYS A 23 17.91 -11.23 -1.38
C LYS A 23 16.57 -11.98 -1.36
N PRO A 24 15.67 -11.79 -0.38
CA PRO A 24 14.39 -12.51 -0.36
C PRO A 24 13.50 -12.13 -1.54
N ARG A 25 13.50 -10.85 -1.95
CA ARG A 25 12.82 -10.41 -3.18
C ARG A 25 13.36 -11.17 -4.38
N PHE A 26 14.67 -11.17 -4.59
CA PHE A 26 15.27 -11.88 -5.72
C PHE A 26 14.90 -13.38 -5.72
N LYS A 27 14.96 -14.03 -4.56
CA LYS A 27 14.63 -15.45 -4.39
C LYS A 27 13.14 -15.77 -4.55
N SER A 28 12.25 -14.80 -4.40
CA SER A 28 10.80 -15.04 -4.55
C SER A 28 10.40 -15.32 -5.99
N CYS A 29 11.28 -15.06 -6.96
CA CYS A 29 11.10 -15.38 -8.37
C CYS A 29 12.20 -16.36 -8.82
N PRO A 30 11.92 -17.69 -8.87
CA PRO A 30 12.91 -18.68 -9.30
C PRO A 30 13.43 -18.43 -10.72
N ALA A 31 12.62 -17.82 -11.59
CA ALA A 31 13.03 -17.47 -12.95
C ALA A 31 14.15 -16.42 -13.01
N ALA A 32 14.29 -15.58 -11.97
CA ALA A 32 15.39 -14.61 -11.87
C ALA A 32 16.76 -15.27 -11.65
N GLY A 33 16.78 -16.57 -11.32
CA GLY A 33 18.01 -17.34 -11.14
C GLY A 33 18.62 -17.21 -9.75
N THR A 34 19.94 -17.36 -9.67
CA THR A 34 20.65 -17.34 -8.39
C THR A 34 20.98 -15.92 -7.96
N ALA A 35 20.58 -15.56 -6.74
CA ALA A 35 20.82 -14.24 -6.17
C ALA A 35 22.34 -13.97 -6.01
N PRO A 36 22.86 -12.86 -6.56
CA PRO A 36 24.24 -12.43 -6.31
C PRO A 36 24.52 -12.20 -4.82
N THR A 37 25.80 -12.29 -4.45
CA THR A 37 26.22 -12.10 -3.04
C THR A 37 26.42 -10.63 -2.69
N ARG A 38 26.87 -9.80 -3.64
CA ARG A 38 27.16 -8.38 -3.43
C ARG A 38 25.91 -7.51 -3.65
N LYS A 39 25.74 -6.49 -2.80
CA LYS A 39 24.61 -5.55 -2.90
C LYS A 39 24.49 -4.87 -4.26
N ALA A 40 25.62 -4.37 -4.80
CA ALA A 40 25.62 -3.69 -6.09
C ALA A 40 25.15 -4.61 -7.22
N GLU A 41 25.62 -5.86 -7.24
CA GLU A 41 25.20 -6.86 -8.23
C GLU A 41 23.72 -7.24 -8.08
N LEU A 42 23.21 -7.34 -6.84
CA LEU A 42 21.78 -7.54 -6.58
C LEU A 42 20.93 -6.41 -7.15
N ILE A 43 21.34 -5.16 -6.91
CA ILE A 43 20.63 -3.97 -7.42
C ILE A 43 20.59 -3.99 -8.95
N SER A 44 21.75 -4.19 -9.59
CA SER A 44 21.83 -4.26 -11.05
C SER A 44 21.00 -5.42 -11.61
N ALA A 45 21.03 -6.60 -10.98
CA ALA A 45 20.25 -7.75 -11.41
C ALA A 45 18.74 -7.48 -11.31
N ILE A 46 18.27 -6.84 -10.23
CA ILE A 46 16.86 -6.46 -10.07
C ILE A 46 16.44 -5.45 -11.14
N GLN A 47 17.25 -4.41 -11.37
CA GLN A 47 16.97 -3.40 -12.40
C GLN A 47 16.88 -4.03 -13.80
N VAL A 48 17.86 -4.86 -14.18
CA VAL A 48 17.89 -5.55 -15.47
C VAL A 48 16.68 -6.48 -15.62
N TRP A 49 16.36 -7.23 -14.57
CA TRP A 49 15.23 -8.15 -14.58
C TRP A 49 13.89 -7.45 -14.79
N LEU A 50 13.64 -6.35 -14.05
CA LEU A 50 12.42 -5.54 -14.18
C LEU A 50 12.39 -4.73 -15.48
N SER A 51 13.54 -4.51 -16.11
CA SER A 51 13.63 -3.81 -17.40
C SER A 51 13.25 -4.67 -18.60
N GLY A 52 13.38 -6.00 -18.47
CA GLY A 52 13.06 -6.97 -19.51
C GLY A 52 11.77 -7.74 -19.24
N GLU A 53 11.73 -9.01 -19.67
CA GLU A 53 10.56 -9.90 -19.51
C GLU A 53 10.30 -10.32 -18.05
N GLY A 54 11.27 -10.08 -17.16
CA GLY A 54 11.16 -10.43 -15.75
C GLY A 54 9.95 -9.79 -15.07
N LEU A 55 9.56 -8.58 -15.50
CA LEU A 55 8.38 -7.90 -14.98
C LEU A 55 7.08 -8.69 -15.23
N THR A 56 6.91 -9.20 -16.45
CA THR A 56 5.76 -10.03 -16.84
C THR A 56 5.77 -11.38 -16.13
N LEU A 57 6.94 -11.98 -15.96
CA LEU A 57 7.07 -13.25 -15.24
C LEU A 57 6.70 -13.12 -13.76
N VAL A 58 7.21 -12.08 -13.08
CA VAL A 58 6.85 -11.81 -11.68
C VAL A 58 5.36 -11.51 -11.55
N TRP A 59 4.78 -10.76 -12.50
CA TRP A 59 3.34 -10.48 -12.54
C TRP A 59 2.50 -11.76 -12.59
N ASN A 60 2.86 -12.69 -13.47
CA ASN A 60 2.14 -13.96 -13.64
C ASN A 60 2.28 -14.91 -12.45
N MET A 61 3.29 -14.70 -11.59
CA MET A 61 3.47 -15.48 -10.36
C MET A 61 2.64 -14.99 -9.17
N LEU A 62 2.08 -13.78 -9.25
CA LEU A 62 1.23 -13.21 -8.21
C LEU A 62 -0.12 -13.94 -8.17
N SER A 63 -0.62 -14.17 -6.97
CA SER A 63 -2.00 -14.62 -6.75
C SER A 63 -3.00 -13.53 -7.16
N PRO A 64 -4.28 -13.87 -7.40
CA PRO A 64 -5.30 -12.88 -7.77
C PRO A 64 -5.42 -11.70 -6.78
N LEU A 65 -5.29 -11.97 -5.49
CA LEU A 65 -5.32 -10.94 -4.44
C LEU A 65 -4.12 -9.99 -4.54
N GLU A 66 -2.93 -10.53 -4.79
CA GLU A 66 -1.71 -9.74 -4.95
C GLU A 66 -1.75 -8.90 -6.24
N GLN A 67 -2.27 -9.45 -7.34
CA GLN A 67 -2.50 -8.70 -8.58
C GLN A 67 -3.49 -7.55 -8.39
N ALA A 68 -4.57 -7.77 -7.62
CA ALA A 68 -5.51 -6.72 -7.27
C ALA A 68 -4.83 -5.58 -6.49
N ALA A 69 -3.97 -5.92 -5.52
CA ALA A 69 -3.23 -4.93 -4.73
C ALA A 69 -2.35 -4.02 -5.59
N VAL A 70 -1.61 -4.61 -6.54
CA VAL A 70 -0.78 -3.84 -7.49
C VAL A 70 -1.65 -2.96 -8.38
N ARG A 71 -2.74 -3.48 -8.95
CA ARG A 71 -3.60 -2.70 -9.85
C ARG A 71 -4.29 -1.54 -9.14
N ILE A 72 -4.86 -1.75 -7.95
CA ILE A 72 -5.49 -0.68 -7.16
C ILE A 72 -4.48 0.41 -6.83
N SER A 73 -3.28 0.01 -6.40
CA SER A 73 -2.21 0.97 -6.13
C SER A 73 -1.88 1.77 -7.39
N LEU A 74 -1.75 1.10 -8.54
CA LEU A 74 -1.38 1.71 -9.82
C LEU A 74 -2.41 2.68 -10.39
N TYR A 75 -3.71 2.38 -10.26
CA TYR A 75 -4.78 3.15 -10.91
C TYR A 75 -5.62 4.02 -9.95
N CYS A 76 -5.71 3.67 -8.67
CA CYS A 76 -6.59 4.34 -7.71
C CYS A 76 -5.86 5.18 -6.67
N SER A 77 -4.54 5.02 -6.53
CA SER A 77 -3.78 5.60 -5.41
C SER A 77 -2.39 6.12 -5.80
N ASP A 78 -2.18 6.44 -7.07
CA ASP A 78 -0.91 7.03 -7.58
C ASP A 78 0.35 6.22 -7.18
N GLY A 79 0.22 4.90 -7.24
CA GLY A 79 1.22 3.91 -6.87
C GLY A 79 1.27 3.57 -5.38
N TRP A 80 0.55 4.29 -4.50
CA TRP A 80 0.53 4.00 -3.07
C TRP A 80 -0.40 2.84 -2.73
N PHE A 81 0.02 2.00 -1.79
CA PHE A 81 -0.85 0.98 -1.23
C PHE A 81 -1.63 1.54 -0.04
N ASP A 82 -2.96 1.65 -0.18
CA ASP A 82 -3.87 1.98 0.92
C ASP A 82 -4.46 0.70 1.53
N GLU A 83 -3.94 0.31 2.69
CA GLU A 83 -4.39 -0.86 3.44
C GLU A 83 -5.86 -0.80 3.83
N ARG A 84 -6.36 0.38 4.21
CA ARG A 84 -7.72 0.52 4.72
C ARG A 84 -8.72 0.34 3.60
N ARG A 85 -8.44 0.98 2.46
CA ARG A 85 -9.25 0.84 1.26
C ARG A 85 -9.24 -0.61 0.76
N PHE A 86 -8.06 -1.22 0.69
CA PHE A 86 -7.93 -2.59 0.22
C PHE A 86 -8.68 -3.57 1.14
N ALA A 87 -8.54 -3.43 2.45
CA ALA A 87 -9.26 -4.28 3.41
C ALA A 87 -10.77 -4.09 3.35
N ALA A 88 -11.25 -2.87 3.06
CA ALA A 88 -12.69 -2.62 2.89
C ALA A 88 -13.27 -3.31 1.64
N GLU A 89 -12.48 -3.41 0.56
CA GLU A 89 -12.92 -3.98 -0.72
C GLU A 89 -12.77 -5.50 -0.78
N PHE A 90 -11.69 -6.06 -0.22
CA PHE A 90 -11.36 -7.49 -0.31
C PHE A 90 -11.50 -8.25 1.01
N GLY A 91 -11.76 -7.57 2.13
CA GLY A 91 -11.90 -8.17 3.45
C GLY A 91 -10.61 -8.71 4.07
N THR A 92 -9.51 -8.82 3.30
CA THR A 92 -8.23 -9.34 3.75
C THR A 92 -7.07 -8.66 3.04
N LEU A 93 -5.89 -8.66 3.68
CA LEU A 93 -4.65 -8.08 3.14
C LEU A 93 -3.69 -9.19 2.69
N PRO A 94 -2.91 -8.98 1.61
CA PRO A 94 -1.81 -9.87 1.26
C PRO A 94 -0.81 -10.01 2.42
N ALA A 95 -0.25 -11.21 2.60
CA ALA A 95 0.70 -11.53 3.68
C ALA A 95 1.88 -10.55 3.75
N TRP A 96 2.34 -10.06 2.59
CA TRP A 96 3.35 -9.02 2.45
C TRP A 96 3.09 -7.75 3.30
N PHE A 97 1.82 -7.38 3.46
CA PHE A 97 1.43 -6.17 4.17
C PHE A 97 1.05 -6.41 5.63
N THR A 98 0.83 -7.65 6.05
CA THR A 98 0.47 -8.00 7.43
C THR A 98 1.68 -8.44 8.27
N GLU A 99 2.64 -9.16 7.68
CA GLU A 99 3.78 -9.77 8.39
C GLU A 99 5.05 -8.90 8.34
N ARG A 100 4.90 -7.58 8.46
CA ARG A 100 5.92 -6.58 8.06
C ARG A 100 7.21 -6.50 8.89
N TYR A 101 7.35 -7.24 9.98
CA TYR A 101 8.42 -6.98 10.97
C TYR A 101 9.37 -8.13 11.27
N ASP A 102 9.19 -9.31 10.66
CA ASP A 102 10.11 -10.43 10.89
C ASP A 102 10.80 -10.88 9.60
N TYR A 103 11.64 -9.98 9.06
CA TYR A 103 12.45 -10.24 7.86
C TYR A 103 13.25 -11.56 7.94
N TYR A 104 13.54 -12.04 9.14
CA TYR A 104 14.29 -13.28 9.39
C TYR A 104 13.41 -14.55 9.33
N ARG A 105 12.08 -14.44 9.47
CA ARG A 105 11.15 -15.58 9.45
C ARG A 105 10.21 -15.61 8.27
N THR A 106 10.02 -14.50 7.57
CA THR A 106 9.14 -14.42 6.40
C THR A 106 9.67 -15.32 5.26
N PRO A 107 8.93 -16.35 4.82
CA PRO A 107 9.30 -17.17 3.68
C PRO A 107 9.49 -16.34 2.41
N ALA A 108 10.44 -16.72 1.55
CA ALA A 108 10.72 -16.01 0.30
C ALA A 108 9.46 -15.90 -0.60
N GLU A 109 8.54 -16.85 -0.53
CA GLU A 109 7.29 -16.82 -1.30
C GLU A 109 6.36 -15.65 -0.93
N GLN A 110 6.44 -15.15 0.30
CA GLN A 110 5.66 -13.99 0.73
C GLN A 110 6.29 -12.67 0.24
N TYR A 111 7.53 -12.69 -0.30
CA TYR A 111 8.21 -11.51 -0.86
C TYR A 111 7.87 -11.21 -2.32
N LYS A 112 6.94 -11.95 -2.95
CA LYS A 112 6.56 -11.74 -4.35
C LYS A 112 6.09 -10.30 -4.63
N LEU A 113 5.28 -9.74 -3.73
CA LEU A 113 4.86 -8.34 -3.84
C LEU A 113 5.99 -7.33 -3.62
N GLY A 114 7.09 -7.77 -2.99
CA GLY A 114 8.29 -6.95 -2.78
C GLY A 114 8.99 -6.54 -4.07
N TRP A 115 8.70 -7.16 -5.22
CA TRP A 115 9.19 -6.70 -6.52
C TRP A 115 8.53 -5.41 -7.00
N PHE A 116 7.31 -5.13 -6.53
CA PHE A 116 6.51 -3.97 -6.96
C PHE A 116 6.49 -2.86 -5.93
N PHE A 117 6.52 -3.21 -4.64
CA PHE A 117 6.34 -2.29 -3.54
C PHE A 117 7.67 -1.96 -2.83
N TYR A 118 7.93 -0.66 -2.70
CA TYR A 118 9.14 -0.12 -2.11
C TYR A 118 8.81 0.97 -1.09
N PRO A 119 9.68 1.14 -0.07
CA PRO A 119 9.58 2.30 0.80
C PRO A 119 9.87 3.57 -0.02
N PRO A 120 9.07 4.63 0.14
CA PRO A 120 9.20 5.86 -0.65
C PRO A 120 10.41 6.72 -0.22
N GLY A 121 11.00 6.42 0.93
CA GLY A 121 12.25 7.05 1.40
C GLY A 121 12.65 6.56 2.79
N ARG A 122 13.84 6.97 3.25
CA ARG A 122 14.44 6.50 4.52
C ARG A 122 13.60 6.80 5.76
N TYR A 123 12.89 7.93 5.75
CA TYR A 123 12.08 8.42 6.88
C TYR A 123 10.59 8.43 6.57
N GLN A 124 10.19 7.84 5.45
CA GLN A 124 8.81 7.83 5.00
C GLN A 124 8.23 6.44 5.22
N THR A 125 7.01 6.41 5.73
CA THR A 125 6.26 5.17 5.99
C THR A 125 5.34 4.85 4.83
N GLY A 126 5.03 3.57 4.67
CA GLY A 126 4.15 3.09 3.62
C GLY A 126 4.91 2.37 2.51
N GLN A 127 4.14 1.87 1.55
CA GLN A 127 4.64 1.11 0.42
C GLN A 127 4.08 1.73 -0.85
N ARG A 128 4.98 2.01 -1.80
CA ARG A 128 4.64 2.65 -3.08
C ARG A 128 5.30 1.89 -4.21
N ILE A 129 4.63 1.87 -5.36
CA ILE A 129 5.21 1.50 -6.65
C ILE A 129 5.98 2.70 -7.19
N PRO A 130 7.30 2.61 -7.40
CA PRO A 130 8.12 3.69 -7.94
C PRO A 130 7.63 4.13 -9.33
N ASP A 131 7.74 5.43 -9.65
CA ASP A 131 7.18 6.01 -10.88
C ASP A 131 7.67 5.30 -12.14
N TRP A 132 8.97 5.00 -12.21
CA TRP A 132 9.55 4.22 -13.30
C TRP A 132 8.89 2.84 -13.49
N LEU A 133 8.55 2.18 -12.39
CA LEU A 133 7.87 0.89 -12.43
C LEU A 133 6.39 1.04 -12.80
N GLN A 134 5.73 2.11 -12.36
CA GLN A 134 4.35 2.40 -12.73
C GLN A 134 4.19 2.58 -14.25
N GLU A 135 5.07 3.35 -14.89
CA GLU A 135 5.05 3.57 -16.34
C GLU A 135 5.15 2.23 -17.12
N ARG A 136 6.01 1.34 -16.64
CA ARG A 136 6.19 0.01 -17.23
C ARG A 136 4.99 -0.90 -16.99
N LEU A 137 4.44 -0.89 -15.77
CA LEU A 137 3.27 -1.70 -15.43
C LEU A 137 2.03 -1.28 -16.20
N LYS A 138 1.82 0.03 -16.40
CA LYS A 138 0.69 0.56 -17.19
C LYS A 138 0.75 0.11 -18.65
N SER A 139 1.93 -0.19 -19.17
CA SER A 139 2.11 -0.74 -20.52
C SER A 139 1.81 -2.24 -20.61
N LEU A 140 1.84 -2.96 -19.48
CA LEU A 140 1.67 -4.43 -19.43
C LEU A 140 0.30 -4.86 -18.91
N ILE A 141 -0.35 -4.05 -18.08
CA ILE A 141 -1.54 -4.45 -17.32
C ILE A 141 -2.72 -3.58 -17.76
N ALA A 142 -3.87 -4.22 -17.99
CA ALA A 142 -5.11 -3.49 -18.20
C ALA A 142 -5.66 -2.93 -16.87
N PRO A 143 -6.30 -1.75 -16.86
CA PRO A 143 -6.96 -1.20 -15.68
C PRO A 143 -7.87 -2.22 -14.99
N VAL A 144 -7.91 -2.25 -13.65
CA VAL A 144 -8.98 -2.99 -12.94
C VAL A 144 -10.30 -2.35 -13.31
N ALA A 145 -11.28 -3.17 -13.69
CA ALA A 145 -12.67 -2.79 -13.62
C ALA A 145 -12.96 -2.58 -12.13
N VAL A 146 -12.72 -1.37 -11.66
CA VAL A 146 -13.14 -0.96 -10.32
C VAL A 146 -14.63 -1.18 -10.32
N ALA A 147 -15.17 -1.78 -9.26
CA ALA A 147 -16.61 -1.92 -9.13
C ALA A 147 -17.22 -0.52 -9.26
N GLU A 148 -17.70 -0.19 -10.44
CA GLU A 148 -18.54 0.97 -10.65
C GLU A 148 -19.75 0.69 -9.78
N LEU A 149 -19.94 1.54 -8.77
CA LEU A 149 -21.20 1.57 -8.04
C LEU A 149 -22.25 1.85 -9.12
N GLU A 150 -22.99 0.81 -9.52
CA GLU A 150 -24.18 0.96 -10.33
C GLU A 150 -25.05 1.99 -9.62
N ALA A 151 -25.17 3.18 -10.22
CA ALA A 151 -25.94 4.30 -9.69
C ALA A 151 -27.45 3.96 -9.55
N SER A 152 -27.84 2.74 -9.92
CA SER A 152 -29.15 2.14 -9.77
C SER A 152 -29.59 1.92 -8.32
N GLU A 153 -28.69 2.00 -7.32
CA GLU A 153 -29.05 1.89 -5.90
C GLU A 153 -28.92 3.21 -5.13
N LEU A 154 -29.15 4.35 -5.80
CA LEU A 154 -29.48 5.56 -5.05
C LEU A 154 -30.78 5.27 -4.27
N PRO A 155 -30.80 5.44 -2.93
CA PRO A 155 -32.05 5.40 -2.19
C PRO A 155 -32.99 6.43 -2.82
N THR A 156 -34.25 6.04 -3.01
CA THR A 156 -35.32 6.93 -3.50
C THR A 156 -35.21 8.30 -2.83
N PRO A 157 -35.42 9.40 -3.57
CA PRO A 157 -35.33 10.74 -3.01
C PRO A 157 -36.08 10.79 -1.69
N LEU A 158 -35.42 11.36 -0.67
CA LEU A 158 -36.03 11.53 0.64
C LEU A 158 -37.40 12.18 0.45
N PRO A 159 -38.46 11.62 1.05
CA PRO A 159 -39.80 12.18 0.86
C PRO A 159 -39.82 13.63 1.37
N ASP A 160 -40.71 14.46 0.83
CA ASP A 160 -40.76 15.92 1.10
C ASP A 160 -40.88 16.29 2.59
N TYR A 161 -41.21 15.33 3.47
CA TYR A 161 -41.27 15.50 4.92
C TYR A 161 -39.94 15.19 5.65
N ALA A 162 -38.88 14.82 4.94
CA ALA A 162 -37.60 14.52 5.55
C ALA A 162 -36.94 15.80 6.06
N VAL A 163 -36.87 15.93 7.39
CA VAL A 163 -36.15 17.01 8.06
C VAL A 163 -34.67 16.62 8.13
N LEU A 164 -33.83 17.33 7.40
CA LEU A 164 -32.38 17.28 7.59
C LEU A 164 -32.07 17.91 8.95
N LEU A 165 -31.75 17.07 9.93
CA LEU A 165 -31.22 17.56 11.20
C LEU A 165 -29.82 18.11 10.95
N GLU A 166 -29.69 19.43 10.98
CA GLU A 166 -28.38 20.07 11.01
C GLU A 166 -27.60 19.52 12.21
N ARG A 167 -26.37 19.07 11.95
CA ARG A 167 -25.48 18.60 13.01
C ARG A 167 -25.17 19.80 13.92
N ASP A 168 -25.67 19.76 15.15
CA ASP A 168 -25.43 20.78 16.16
C ASP A 168 -23.94 21.14 16.27
N PRO A 169 -23.55 22.41 16.05
CA PRO A 169 -22.20 22.88 16.26
C PRO A 169 -21.95 23.18 17.76
N GLU A 170 -22.31 22.28 18.67
CA GLU A 170 -22.03 22.47 20.10
C GLU A 170 -21.51 21.21 20.78
N THR A 171 -20.22 20.96 20.63
CA THR A 171 -19.39 20.43 21.74
C THR A 171 -17.99 21.05 21.66
N SER A 172 -17.95 22.38 21.71
CA SER A 172 -16.73 23.12 22.04
C SER A 172 -16.96 23.87 23.35
N SER A 173 -16.10 23.57 24.33
CA SER A 173 -16.00 24.14 25.68
C SER A 173 -16.91 23.54 26.76
N GLY A 174 -16.29 23.09 27.86
CA GLY A 174 -17.02 22.72 29.07
C GLY A 174 -16.43 21.61 29.94
N TRP A 175 -15.11 21.40 30.00
CA TRP A 175 -14.51 20.64 31.10
C TRP A 175 -14.77 21.40 32.42
N ARG A 176 -15.88 21.04 33.09
CA ARG A 176 -16.33 21.61 34.36
C ARG A 176 -15.50 21.00 35.48
N HIS A 177 -14.54 21.78 35.98
CA HIS A 177 -13.72 21.42 37.12
C HIS A 177 -14.53 21.53 38.42
N LYS A 178 -14.76 20.38 39.05
CA LYS A 178 -15.02 20.07 40.48
C LYS A 178 -15.67 21.13 41.38
N ASP A 179 -16.82 20.71 41.90
CA ASP A 179 -17.49 21.15 43.13
C ASP A 179 -16.53 21.38 44.31
N LYS A 180 -16.66 22.55 44.96
CA LYS A 180 -16.37 22.75 46.39
C LYS A 180 -17.32 23.77 47.01
N HIS A 181 -17.71 23.47 48.25
CA HIS A 181 -18.51 24.21 49.25
C HIS A 181 -20.04 23.97 49.20
N GLN A 182 -20.60 23.07 50.01
CA GLN A 182 -20.76 23.03 51.49
C GLN A 182 -22.07 23.70 51.93
N VAL A 183 -23.10 22.89 52.26
CA VAL A 183 -24.16 23.27 53.20
C VAL A 183 -24.61 22.06 54.04
N ARG A 184 -24.26 22.16 55.34
CA ARG A 184 -24.93 21.74 56.58
C ARG A 184 -25.42 20.30 56.79
N SER A 185 -24.68 19.64 57.69
CA SER A 185 -25.16 18.71 58.73
C SER A 185 -26.22 19.36 59.63
N LEU A 186 -27.34 18.67 59.82
CA LEU A 186 -28.20 18.67 61.01
C LEU A 186 -28.88 17.28 61.12
N PHE A 187 -28.98 16.77 62.35
CA PHE A 187 -29.52 15.47 62.82
C PHE A 187 -28.60 14.25 62.60
N ASN A 188 -28.13 13.52 63.62
CA ASN A 188 -28.49 13.38 65.05
C ASN A 188 -27.24 13.46 65.94
#